data_AF-A0A4C1TSN7-F1
#
_entry.id   AF-A0A4C1TSN7-F1
#
_cell.length_a   1.000
_cell.length_b   1.000
_cell.length_c   1.000
_cell.angle_alpha   90.00
_cell.angle_beta   90.00
_cell.angle_gamma   90.00
#
_symmetry.space_group_name_H-M   'P 1'
#
loop_
_entity.id
_entity.type
_entity.pdbx_description
1 polymer ?
#
loop_
_entity_poly.entity_id
_entity_poly.type
_entity_poly.pdbx_seq_one_letter_code
_entity_poly.pdbx_strand_id
1 'polypeptide(L)'
;MTLKAVHAEITAITDSDDDATTSSSTFSKTKKRGYDESYISFGFVDSNGSSLCMLCNKQLPNSSMAPAKLRRHLETVHPESKDKNKESFVRKKE
;
A
#
# COMPACT_ATOMS: atom_id res chain seq x y z
N MET A 1 22.27 -47.13 -8.23
CA MET A 1 23.31 -47.11 -7.18
C MET A 1 24.46 -46.25 -7.67
N THR A 2 25.07 -45.32 -6.91
CA THR A 2 24.63 -44.61 -5.69
C THR A 2 25.46 -43.32 -5.63
N LEU A 3 24.84 -42.15 -5.79
CA LEU A 3 25.52 -40.89 -5.51
C LEU A 3 25.19 -40.48 -4.07
N LYS A 4 26.25 -40.37 -3.26
CA LYS A 4 26.15 -40.16 -1.81
C LYS A 4 25.93 -38.69 -1.49
N ALA A 5 25.19 -38.42 -0.41
CA ALA A 5 25.25 -37.12 0.23
C ALA A 5 26.64 -36.90 0.88
N VAL A 6 27.10 -35.66 0.88
CA VAL A 6 28.16 -35.13 1.75
C VAL A 6 27.63 -33.82 2.33
N HIS A 7 27.88 -33.58 3.61
CA HIS A 7 27.38 -32.46 4.40
C HIS A 7 28.49 -32.01 5.34
N ALA A 8 28.62 -30.69 5.58
CA ALA A 8 29.62 -30.03 6.45
C ALA A 8 31.10 -30.24 6.02
N GLU A 9 32.11 -29.45 6.42
CA GLU A 9 32.30 -27.99 6.66
C GLU A 9 33.85 -27.76 6.85
N ILE A 10 34.46 -26.66 7.33
CA ILE A 10 34.03 -25.42 8.03
C ILE A 10 35.03 -24.25 7.73
N THR A 11 34.70 -23.02 8.14
CA THR A 11 35.51 -21.77 8.25
C THR A 11 36.80 -21.53 7.43
N ALA A 12 36.86 -20.36 6.78
CA ALA A 12 38.02 -19.45 6.84
C ALA A 12 37.61 -18.02 6.39
N ILE A 13 37.02 -17.22 7.30
CA ILE A 13 36.78 -15.78 7.10
C ILE A 13 37.23 -15.06 8.38
N THR A 14 37.79 -13.85 8.22
CA THR A 14 38.59 -13.13 9.21
C THR A 14 37.81 -12.66 10.45
N ASP A 15 38.43 -12.88 11.60
CA ASP A 15 38.26 -12.11 12.84
C ASP A 15 38.44 -10.60 12.56
N SER A 16 37.54 -9.76 13.10
CA SER A 16 37.62 -8.30 13.10
C SER A 16 36.52 -7.71 14.00
N ASP A 17 36.54 -8.04 15.29
CA ASP A 17 35.69 -7.37 16.28
C ASP A 17 36.15 -5.91 16.48
N ASP A 18 35.28 -4.94 16.14
CA ASP A 18 35.34 -3.58 16.67
C ASP A 18 33.90 -3.08 16.97
N ASP A 19 33.79 -2.13 17.90
CA ASP A 19 32.69 -2.03 18.85
C ASP A 19 31.42 -1.30 18.33
N ALA A 20 30.35 -1.49 19.09
CA ALA A 20 29.04 -0.86 19.04
C ALA A 20 28.90 0.44 18.22
N THR A 21 27.87 0.46 17.35
CA THR A 21 26.74 1.41 17.51
C THR A 21 25.51 1.02 16.66
N THR A 22 24.36 0.93 17.33
CA THR A 22 22.99 1.03 16.80
C THR A 22 22.62 0.19 15.58
N SER A 23 22.10 -1.01 15.86
CA SER A 23 21.16 -1.71 14.99
C SER A 23 19.94 -0.86 14.64
N SER A 24 19.73 -0.56 13.36
CA SER A 24 18.50 -0.99 12.69
C SER A 24 18.61 -0.86 11.17
N SER A 25 18.16 -1.88 10.45
CA SER A 25 17.99 -1.85 9.00
C SER A 25 17.14 -0.66 8.56
N THR A 26 17.30 -0.23 7.30
CA THR A 26 16.63 0.95 6.72
C THR A 26 15.12 0.76 6.57
N PHE A 27 14.41 0.84 7.70
CA PHE A 27 12.98 1.13 7.76
C PHE A 27 12.76 2.57 7.29
N SER A 28 12.85 2.76 5.97
CA SER A 28 12.10 3.77 5.25
C SER A 28 10.65 3.65 5.72
N LYS A 29 10.27 4.49 6.68
CA LYS A 29 8.90 4.59 7.19
C LYS A 29 8.05 5.19 6.07
N THR A 30 7.74 4.36 5.08
CA THR A 30 6.71 4.58 4.07
C THR A 30 5.45 4.87 4.86
N LYS A 31 5.17 6.16 5.02
CA LYS A 31 3.99 6.65 5.73
C LYS A 31 2.79 6.14 4.94
N LYS A 32 2.28 4.95 5.32
CA LYS A 32 0.97 4.47 4.90
C LYS A 32 0.04 5.63 5.21
N ARG A 33 -0.52 6.25 4.17
CA ARG A 33 -1.53 7.28 4.39
C ARG A 33 -2.67 6.54 5.08
N GLY A 34 -3.00 6.98 6.29
CA GLY A 34 -4.24 6.52 6.92
C GLY A 34 -5.38 6.80 5.95
N TYR A 35 -6.30 5.86 5.82
CA TYR A 35 -7.54 6.16 5.15
C TYR A 35 -8.26 7.23 5.98
N ASP A 36 -8.63 8.32 5.33
CA ASP A 36 -9.34 9.45 5.93
C ASP A 36 -10.80 9.39 5.45
N GLU A 37 -11.78 9.52 6.35
CA GLU A 37 -13.19 9.39 5.97
C GLU A 37 -13.67 10.49 5.01
N SER A 38 -12.95 11.61 4.88
CA SER A 38 -13.19 12.58 3.80
C SER A 38 -12.98 11.98 2.40
N TYR A 39 -12.30 10.83 2.27
CA TYR A 39 -12.13 10.12 1.00
C TYR A 39 -13.42 9.40 0.53
N ILE A 40 -14.39 9.17 1.41
CA ILE A 40 -15.76 8.79 1.04
C ILE A 40 -16.34 9.86 0.11
N SER A 41 -16.00 11.13 0.33
CA SER A 41 -16.45 12.25 -0.49
C SER A 41 -15.82 12.32 -1.90
N PHE A 42 -14.88 11.42 -2.21
CA PHE A 42 -14.38 11.15 -3.56
C PHE A 42 -14.86 9.79 -4.11
N GLY A 43 -15.81 9.12 -3.46
CA GLY A 43 -16.33 7.82 -3.90
C GLY A 43 -15.37 6.65 -3.73
N PHE A 44 -14.53 6.68 -2.69
CA PHE A 44 -13.64 5.58 -2.32
C PHE A 44 -13.85 5.16 -0.87
N VAL A 45 -13.63 3.87 -0.59
CA VAL A 45 -13.53 3.31 0.76
C VAL A 45 -12.18 2.64 0.98
N ASP A 46 -11.78 2.42 2.24
CA ASP A 46 -10.66 1.53 2.56
C ASP A 46 -10.98 0.09 2.13
N SER A 47 -9.95 -0.62 1.72
CA SER A 47 -9.94 -2.07 1.62
C SER A 47 -8.55 -2.55 2.03
N ASN A 48 -8.37 -2.86 3.32
CA ASN A 48 -7.15 -3.39 3.92
C ASN A 48 -5.87 -2.58 3.60
N GLY A 49 -5.94 -1.24 3.60
CA GLY A 49 -4.81 -0.35 3.32
C GLY A 49 -4.63 0.00 1.84
N SER A 50 -5.68 -0.17 1.04
CA SER A 50 -5.83 0.25 -0.36
C SER A 50 -7.15 1.01 -0.53
N SER A 51 -7.36 1.73 -1.64
CA SER A 51 -8.67 2.35 -1.92
C SER A 51 -9.49 1.57 -2.94
N LEU A 52 -10.75 1.30 -2.61
CA LEU A 52 -11.72 0.68 -3.50
C LEU A 52 -12.70 1.75 -4.02
N CYS A 53 -12.87 1.88 -5.34
CA CYS A 53 -13.85 2.80 -5.92
C CYS A 53 -15.28 2.27 -5.81
N MET A 54 -16.21 3.07 -5.28
CA MET A 54 -17.63 2.71 -5.08
C MET A 54 -18.48 2.72 -6.37
N LEU A 55 -17.88 2.99 -7.53
CA LEU A 55 -18.56 3.06 -8.84
C LEU A 55 -18.18 1.93 -9.79
N CYS A 56 -16.93 1.44 -9.74
CA CYS A 56 -16.45 0.33 -10.58
C CYS A 56 -15.81 -0.82 -9.78
N ASN A 57 -15.79 -0.75 -8.45
CA ASN A 57 -15.09 -1.68 -7.56
C ASN A 57 -13.61 -1.91 -7.93
N LYS A 58 -12.99 -0.95 -8.63
CA LYS A 58 -11.55 -0.99 -8.92
C LYS A 58 -10.76 -0.65 -7.66
N GLN A 59 -9.91 -1.58 -7.25
CA GLN A 59 -8.90 -1.37 -6.22
C GLN A 59 -7.74 -0.52 -6.77
N LEU A 60 -7.27 0.43 -5.97
CA LEU A 60 -6.15 1.32 -6.23
C LEU A 60 -5.09 1.13 -5.12
N PRO A 61 -3.79 1.10 -5.45
CA PRO A 61 -2.74 0.93 -4.44
C PRO A 61 -2.68 2.12 -3.48
N ASN A 62 -2.07 1.94 -2.30
CA ASN A 62 -1.91 3.01 -1.29
C ASN A 62 -1.25 4.28 -1.86
N SER A 63 -0.31 4.14 -2.81
CA SER A 63 0.32 5.27 -3.53
C SER A 63 -0.67 6.10 -4.38
N SER A 64 -1.90 5.61 -4.57
CA SER A 64 -3.03 6.27 -5.24
C SER A 64 -4.13 6.77 -4.29
N MET A 65 -4.00 6.58 -2.98
CA MET A 65 -4.84 7.23 -1.95
C MET A 65 -4.69 8.76 -1.87
N ALA A 66 -3.76 9.35 -2.64
CA ALA A 66 -3.61 10.80 -2.72
C ALA A 66 -4.86 11.45 -3.37
N PRO A 67 -5.52 12.46 -2.74
CA PRO A 67 -6.78 13.02 -3.25
C PRO A 67 -6.78 13.49 -4.71
N ALA A 68 -5.65 13.97 -5.23
CA ALA A 68 -5.51 14.33 -6.65
C ALA A 68 -5.62 13.12 -7.60
N LYS A 69 -5.17 11.93 -7.19
CA LYS A 69 -5.31 10.69 -7.95
C LYS A 69 -6.71 10.10 -7.83
N LEU A 70 -7.33 10.20 -6.66
CA LEU A 70 -8.74 9.82 -6.45
C LEU A 70 -9.68 10.67 -7.34
N ARG A 71 -9.51 12.01 -7.33
CA ARG A 71 -10.23 12.91 -8.24
C ARG A 71 -9.98 12.58 -9.71
N ARG A 72 -8.71 12.44 -10.13
CA ARG A 72 -8.39 12.08 -11.52
C ARG A 72 -9.05 10.77 -11.95
N HIS A 73 -9.13 9.76 -11.06
CA HIS A 73 -9.83 8.51 -11.37
C HIS A 73 -11.32 8.76 -11.67
N LEU A 74 -12.05 9.51 -10.81
CA LEU A 74 -13.43 9.88 -11.10
C LEU A 74 -13.54 10.62 -12.45
N GLU A 75 -12.72 11.66 -12.66
CA GLU A 75 -12.78 12.49 -13.87
C GLU A 75 -12.50 11.72 -15.17
N THR A 76 -11.66 10.68 -15.13
CA THR A 76 -11.29 9.90 -16.34
C THR A 76 -12.05 8.59 -16.53
N VAL A 77 -12.54 7.96 -15.45
CA VAL A 77 -13.24 6.65 -15.51
C VAL A 77 -14.75 6.82 -15.35
N HIS A 78 -15.18 7.86 -14.67
CA HIS A 78 -16.58 8.13 -14.33
C HIS A 78 -16.93 9.62 -14.53
N PRO A 79 -16.79 10.18 -15.74
CA PRO A 79 -17.02 11.61 -16.00
C PRO A 79 -18.43 12.05 -15.55
N GLU A 80 -19.45 11.21 -15.76
CA GLU A 80 -20.84 11.43 -15.28
C GLU A 80 -20.98 11.49 -13.74
N SER A 81 -19.92 11.22 -12.98
CA SER A 81 -19.90 11.29 -11.51
C SER A 81 -19.10 12.48 -10.98
N LYS A 82 -18.40 13.22 -11.84
CA LYS A 82 -17.55 14.36 -11.45
C LYS A 82 -18.30 15.38 -10.59
N ASP A 83 -19.55 15.65 -10.95
CA ASP A 83 -20.40 16.67 -10.32
C ASP A 83 -21.45 16.05 -9.36
N LYS A 84 -21.39 14.73 -9.10
CA LYS A 84 -22.30 14.07 -8.15
C LYS A 84 -21.89 14.42 -6.72
N ASN A 85 -22.84 14.96 -5.96
CA ASN A 85 -22.59 15.41 -4.59
C ASN A 85 -22.10 14.26 -3.69
N LYS A 86 -21.16 14.60 -2.81
CA LYS A 86 -20.52 13.78 -1.76
C LYS A 86 -21.52 12.89 -1.01
N GLU A 87 -22.70 13.46 -0.69
CA GLU A 87 -23.87 12.80 -0.11
C GLU A 87 -24.19 11.44 -0.73
N SER A 88 -24.07 11.32 -2.06
CA SER A 88 -24.41 10.12 -2.82
C SER A 88 -23.45 8.94 -2.58
N PHE A 89 -22.23 9.22 -2.13
CA PHE A 89 -21.25 8.21 -1.73
C PHE A 89 -21.38 7.84 -0.25
N VAL A 90 -21.65 8.83 0.62
CA VAL A 90 -21.89 8.58 2.05
C VAL A 90 -23.06 7.61 2.26
N ARG A 91 -24.20 7.86 1.59
CA ARG A 91 -25.38 6.96 1.63
C ARG A 91 -25.13 5.57 1.04
N LYS A 92 -24.07 5.37 0.25
CA LYS A 92 -23.69 4.09 -0.36
C LYS A 92 -22.67 3.28 0.47
N LYS A 93 -22.32 3.73 1.67
CA LYS A 93 -21.40 3.04 2.59
C LYS A 93 -22.13 2.11 3.59
N GLU A 94 -23.46 2.24 3.67
CA GLU A 94 -24.37 1.35 4.41
C GLU A 94 -25.08 0.39 3.42
#